data_AF-A0A7K7IBZ1-F1
#
_entry.id   AF-A0A7K7IBZ1-F1
#
_cell.length_a   1.000
_cell.length_b   1.000
_cell.length_c   1.000
_cell.angle_alpha   90.00
_cell.angle_beta   90.00
_cell.angle_gamma   90.00
#
_symmetry.space_group_name_H-M   'P 1'
#
loop_
_entity.id
_entity.type
_entity.pdbx_description
1 polymer ?
#
loop_
_entity_poly.entity_id
_entity_poly.type
_entity_poly.pdbx_seq_one_letter_code
_entity_poly.pdbx_strand_id
1 'polypeptide(L)'
;PSRTFHGINRLLTSQLVSHYESICQGKKEIPEYFNFASDVLDKWTQLEKDGRKPANPAFWWVNGKGEEVKWSFEEFGSLSKKTANVLSEACGLQRGDRIVAILPRVPEWWLLNVACIRAGIVFFPGTSQLTAKDILYRLQASKAKCIVTNDTLAPAVESVLSGSKFLKSKLIVGQGSREGWLNFKELL
;
A
#
# COMPACT_ATOMS: atom_id res chain seq x y z
N PRO A 1 5.80 18.07 -31.11
CA PRO A 1 6.21 18.87 -29.93
C PRO A 1 6.72 17.96 -28.80
N SER A 2 8.00 17.61 -28.89
CA SER A 2 8.75 16.79 -27.93
C SER A 2 8.94 17.56 -26.62
N ARG A 3 8.26 17.13 -25.55
CA ARG A 3 8.58 17.60 -24.20
C ARG A 3 9.75 16.79 -23.67
N THR A 4 10.93 17.41 -23.68
CA THR A 4 12.12 16.97 -22.95
C THR A 4 11.84 17.02 -21.46
N PHE A 5 11.52 15.89 -20.85
CA PHE A 5 11.88 15.66 -19.44
C PHE A 5 13.39 15.56 -19.43
N HIS A 6 14.15 16.60 -19.08
CA HIS A 6 15.52 16.54 -18.55
C HIS A 6 16.00 17.98 -18.32
N GLY A 7 15.97 18.43 -17.06
CA GLY A 7 16.47 19.75 -16.66
C GLY A 7 16.67 19.94 -15.15
N ILE A 8 16.46 18.89 -14.34
CA ILE A 8 16.74 18.92 -12.90
C ILE A 8 17.63 17.71 -12.61
N ASN A 9 18.93 17.82 -12.85
CA ASN A 9 19.85 16.74 -12.51
C ASN A 9 21.20 17.29 -12.04
N ARG A 10 21.39 17.31 -10.71
CA ARG A 10 22.59 16.84 -9.96
C ARG A 10 22.69 17.36 -8.52
N LEU A 11 22.00 18.44 -8.16
CA LEU A 11 22.16 19.08 -6.84
C LEU A 11 21.33 18.43 -5.72
N LEU A 12 20.16 17.85 -6.03
CA LEU A 12 19.29 17.23 -5.02
C LEU A 12 19.88 15.94 -4.46
N THR A 13 20.59 15.17 -5.29
CA THR A 13 21.14 13.87 -4.89
C THR A 13 22.27 14.00 -3.88
N SER A 14 23.17 14.99 -4.03
CA SER A 14 24.27 15.21 -3.08
C SER A 14 23.77 15.75 -1.73
N GLN A 15 22.74 16.61 -1.75
CA GLN A 15 22.10 17.10 -0.53
C GLN A 15 21.34 15.99 0.20
N LEU A 16 20.65 15.09 -0.51
CA LEU A 16 19.98 13.94 0.09
C LEU A 16 20.97 12.96 0.73
N VAL A 17 22.09 12.66 0.05
CA VAL A 17 23.13 11.75 0.56
C VAL A 17 23.82 12.34 1.79
N SER A 18 24.26 13.60 1.75
CA SER A 18 24.87 14.27 2.90
C SER A 18 23.91 14.42 4.09
N HIS A 19 22.62 14.62 3.82
CA HIS A 19 21.57 14.66 4.85
C HIS A 19 21.36 13.27 5.48
N TYR A 20 21.30 12.21 4.67
CA TYR A 20 21.19 10.84 5.15
C TYR A 20 22.41 10.43 5.98
N GLU A 21 23.62 10.71 5.50
CA GLU A 21 24.87 10.46 6.23
C GLU A 21 24.91 11.21 7.56
N SER A 22 24.43 12.45 7.60
CA SER A 22 24.36 13.24 8.84
C SER A 22 23.36 12.64 9.85
N ILE A 23 22.23 12.09 9.39
CA ILE A 23 21.28 11.35 10.24
C ILE A 23 21.95 10.07 10.77
N CYS A 24 22.60 9.29 9.91
CA CYS A 24 23.30 8.06 10.31
C CYS A 24 24.43 8.33 11.32
N GLN A 25 25.06 9.50 11.22
CA GLN A 25 26.10 9.96 12.16
C GLN A 25 25.53 10.61 13.43
N GLY A 26 24.20 10.64 13.60
CA GLY A 26 23.55 11.24 14.77
C GLY A 26 23.66 12.76 14.86
N LYS A 27 24.08 13.42 13.77
CA LYS A 27 24.29 14.89 13.71
C LYS A 27 22.99 15.66 13.52
N LYS A 28 21.87 14.96 13.35
CA LYS A 28 20.57 15.55 13.10
C LYS A 28 19.51 14.81 13.90
N GLU A 29 18.69 15.57 14.62
CA GLU A 29 17.61 15.01 15.42
C GLU A 29 16.53 14.43 14.52
N ILE A 30 16.17 13.18 14.79
CA ILE A 30 15.07 12.48 14.13
C ILE A 30 13.80 12.81 14.93
N PRO A 31 12.70 13.23 14.27
CA PRO A 31 11.44 13.46 14.96
C PRO A 31 11.00 12.21 15.72
N GLU A 32 10.52 12.40 16.94
CA GLU A 32 9.98 11.29 17.77
C GLU A 32 8.80 10.59 17.08
N TYR A 33 8.00 11.36 16.33
CA TYR A 33 6.85 10.87 15.56
C TYR A 33 7.01 11.19 14.08
N PHE A 34 6.76 10.18 13.25
CA PHE A 34 6.72 10.33 11.80
C PHE A 34 5.73 9.34 11.19
N ASN A 35 4.92 9.80 10.26
CA ASN A 35 4.04 8.98 9.45
C ASN A 35 3.95 9.53 8.03
N PHE A 36 4.40 8.75 7.04
CA PHE A 36 4.43 9.19 5.64
C PHE A 36 3.05 9.61 5.11
N ALA A 37 1.98 8.97 5.56
CA ALA A 37 0.64 9.27 5.06
C ALA A 37 0.10 10.62 5.59
N SER A 38 0.35 10.97 6.86
CA SER A 38 -0.06 12.27 7.40
C SER A 38 0.94 13.39 7.10
N ASP A 39 2.23 13.10 7.19
CA ASP A 39 3.27 14.13 7.20
C ASP A 39 3.75 14.49 5.80
N VAL A 40 3.51 13.60 4.83
CA VAL A 40 3.85 13.83 3.42
C VAL A 40 2.57 13.85 2.58
N LEU A 41 1.84 12.74 2.52
CA LEU A 41 0.72 12.62 1.58
C LEU A 41 -0.41 13.62 1.87
N ASP A 42 -0.87 13.72 3.12
CA ASP A 42 -1.93 14.67 3.49
C ASP A 42 -1.48 16.14 3.34
N LYS A 43 -0.18 16.44 3.42
CA LYS A 43 0.32 17.80 3.13
C LYS A 43 0.17 18.14 1.64
N TRP A 44 0.42 17.18 0.75
CA TRP A 44 0.16 17.37 -0.68
C TRP A 44 -1.33 17.51 -0.97
N THR A 45 -2.17 16.68 -0.35
CA THR A 45 -3.63 16.81 -0.43
C THR A 45 -4.10 18.20 0.00
N GLN A 46 -3.57 18.74 1.11
CA GLN A 46 -3.96 20.07 1.59
C GLN A 46 -3.54 21.18 0.61
N LEU A 47 -2.34 21.09 0.02
CA LEU A 47 -1.88 22.07 -0.98
C LEU A 47 -2.76 22.09 -2.24
N GLU A 48 -3.29 20.94 -2.66
CA GLU A 48 -4.26 20.88 -3.76
C GLU A 48 -5.61 21.51 -3.35
N LYS A 49 -6.13 21.17 -2.16
CA LYS A 49 -7.39 21.72 -1.64
C LYS A 49 -7.36 23.24 -1.46
N ASP A 50 -6.23 23.77 -1.01
CA ASP A 50 -6.03 25.21 -0.82
C ASP A 50 -5.84 25.96 -2.15
N GLY A 51 -5.85 25.26 -3.29
CA GLY A 51 -5.59 25.83 -4.61
C GLY A 51 -4.14 26.30 -4.81
N ARG A 52 -3.23 25.97 -3.87
CA ARG A 52 -1.82 26.38 -3.91
C ARG A 52 -1.02 25.55 -4.91
N LYS A 53 -1.51 24.37 -5.28
CA LYS A 53 -0.99 23.55 -6.39
C LYS A 53 -2.13 23.04 -7.27
N PRO A 54 -1.90 22.94 -8.60
CA PRO A 54 -2.86 22.30 -9.49
C PRO A 54 -2.97 20.81 -9.16
N ALA A 55 -4.17 20.25 -9.35
CA ALA A 55 -4.47 18.83 -9.19
C ALA A 55 -3.71 18.00 -10.24
N ASN A 56 -2.46 17.69 -9.96
CA ASN A 56 -1.64 16.84 -10.80
C ASN A 56 -1.87 15.38 -10.40
N PRO A 57 -1.83 14.43 -11.37
CA PRO A 57 -1.98 13.03 -11.03
C PRO A 57 -0.82 12.57 -10.13
N ALA A 58 -1.14 12.21 -8.90
CA ALA A 58 -0.23 11.61 -7.94
C ALA A 58 0.06 10.15 -8.31
N PHE A 59 -0.93 9.49 -8.88
CA PHE A 59 -0.86 8.11 -9.32
C PHE A 59 -1.51 7.96 -10.68
N TRP A 60 -0.85 7.24 -11.58
CA TRP A 60 -1.39 6.90 -12.90
C TRP A 60 -1.00 5.46 -13.25
N TRP A 61 -2.01 4.60 -13.35
CA TRP A 61 -1.90 3.21 -13.76
C TRP A 61 -2.57 2.97 -15.10
N VAL A 62 -1.99 2.06 -15.89
CA VAL A 62 -2.49 1.63 -17.20
C VAL A 62 -2.32 0.11 -17.33
N ASN A 63 -3.28 -0.55 -18.00
CA ASN A 63 -3.29 -2.02 -18.10
C ASN A 63 -2.91 -2.58 -19.50
N GLY A 64 -2.51 -1.70 -20.43
CA GLY A 64 -2.18 -2.06 -21.81
C GLY A 64 -3.39 -2.44 -22.70
N LYS A 65 -4.60 -2.52 -22.13
CA LYS A 65 -5.88 -2.73 -22.85
C LYS A 65 -6.71 -1.45 -22.96
N GLY A 66 -6.10 -0.29 -22.66
CA GLY A 66 -6.75 1.01 -22.71
C GLY A 66 -7.47 1.42 -21.42
N GLU A 67 -7.46 0.59 -20.37
CA GLU A 67 -7.97 1.03 -19.07
C GLU A 67 -6.88 1.84 -18.35
N GLU A 68 -7.28 2.99 -17.81
CA GLU A 68 -6.43 3.88 -17.05
C GLU A 68 -7.09 4.22 -15.71
N VAL A 69 -6.29 4.31 -14.66
CA VAL A 69 -6.69 4.83 -13.36
C VAL A 69 -5.76 5.99 -13.03
N LYS A 70 -6.34 7.17 -12.80
CA LYS A 70 -5.62 8.38 -12.39
C LYS A 70 -6.20 8.84 -11.06
N TRP A 71 -5.32 9.14 -10.12
CA TRP A 71 -5.70 9.74 -8.84
C TRP A 71 -4.89 11.00 -8.60
N SER A 72 -5.56 12.08 -8.23
CA SER A 72 -4.93 13.25 -7.60
C SER A 72 -4.42 12.92 -6.20
N PHE A 73 -3.68 13.83 -5.56
CA PHE A 73 -3.28 13.63 -4.16
C PHE A 73 -4.49 13.64 -3.23
N GLU A 74 -5.51 14.44 -3.54
CA GLU A 74 -6.79 14.40 -2.82
C GLU A 74 -7.50 13.05 -2.92
N GLU A 75 -7.69 12.53 -4.13
CA GLU A 75 -8.38 11.26 -4.35
C GLU A 75 -7.62 10.11 -3.68
N PHE A 76 -6.30 10.06 -3.86
CA PHE A 76 -5.46 9.05 -3.25
C PHE A 76 -5.46 9.16 -1.71
N GLY A 77 -5.46 10.38 -1.17
CA GLY A 77 -5.61 10.64 0.26
C GLY A 77 -6.95 10.15 0.81
N SER A 78 -8.05 10.41 0.10
CA SER A 78 -9.40 9.97 0.49
C SER A 78 -9.55 8.45 0.44
N LEU A 79 -9.15 7.82 -0.68
CA LEU A 79 -9.21 6.38 -0.87
C LEU A 79 -8.34 5.62 0.14
N SER A 80 -7.14 6.13 0.46
CA SER A 80 -6.28 5.50 1.47
C SER A 80 -6.87 5.57 2.88
N LYS A 81 -7.61 6.64 3.23
CA LYS A 81 -8.34 6.74 4.52
C LYS A 81 -9.50 5.75 4.58
N LYS A 82 -10.30 5.66 3.53
CA LYS A 82 -11.36 4.65 3.42
C LYS A 82 -10.80 3.24 3.55
N THR A 83 -9.72 2.95 2.83
CA THR A 83 -9.03 1.65 2.89
C THR A 83 -8.56 1.35 4.31
N ALA A 84 -8.03 2.34 5.04
CA ALA A 84 -7.60 2.15 6.43
C ALA A 84 -8.79 1.78 7.34
N ASN A 85 -9.94 2.42 7.16
CA ASN A 85 -11.17 2.08 7.89
C ASN A 85 -11.65 0.67 7.56
N VAL A 86 -11.59 0.24 6.30
CA VAL A 86 -11.92 -1.14 5.90
C VAL A 86 -11.00 -2.16 6.60
N LEU A 87 -9.70 -1.87 6.68
CA LEU A 87 -8.75 -2.74 7.37
C LEU A 87 -9.03 -2.85 8.87
N SER A 88 -9.44 -1.76 9.53
CA SER A 88 -9.78 -1.79 10.96
C SER A 88 -11.16 -2.40 11.22
N GLU A 89 -12.19 -1.98 10.51
CA GLU A 89 -13.59 -2.31 10.80
C GLU A 89 -13.98 -3.66 10.20
N ALA A 90 -13.78 -3.85 8.89
CA ALA A 90 -14.18 -5.08 8.22
C ALA A 90 -13.18 -6.24 8.47
N CYS A 91 -11.89 -5.94 8.54
CA CYS A 91 -10.86 -6.97 8.76
C CYS A 91 -10.46 -7.15 10.23
N GLY A 92 -10.92 -6.28 11.12
CA GLY A 92 -10.66 -6.35 12.57
C GLY A 92 -9.19 -6.16 12.94
N LEU A 93 -8.41 -5.44 12.11
CA LEU A 93 -6.98 -5.24 12.34
C LEU A 93 -6.71 -4.08 13.29
N GLN A 94 -5.69 -4.25 14.11
CA GLN A 94 -5.23 -3.25 15.09
C GLN A 94 -3.80 -2.80 14.78
N ARG A 95 -3.39 -1.69 15.39
CA ARG A 95 -2.01 -1.20 15.31
C ARG A 95 -1.02 -2.29 15.72
N GLY A 96 0.02 -2.51 14.92
CA GLY A 96 1.03 -3.56 15.11
C GLY A 96 0.66 -4.91 14.49
N ASP A 97 -0.58 -5.08 14.03
CA ASP A 97 -0.97 -6.27 13.28
C ASP A 97 -0.28 -6.31 11.93
N ARG A 98 -0.19 -7.52 11.37
CA ARG A 98 0.57 -7.77 10.15
C ARG A 98 -0.36 -8.26 9.06
N ILE A 99 -0.20 -7.69 7.88
CA ILE A 99 -0.93 -8.06 6.68
C ILE A 99 0.05 -8.51 5.60
N VAL A 100 -0.25 -9.64 4.97
CA VAL A 100 0.51 -10.11 3.81
C VAL A 100 -0.26 -9.75 2.55
N ALA A 101 0.34 -8.98 1.66
CA ALA A 101 -0.29 -8.58 0.40
C ALA A 101 0.44 -9.19 -0.78
N ILE A 102 -0.23 -10.10 -1.49
CA ILE A 102 0.28 -10.80 -2.68
C ILE A 102 -0.57 -10.37 -3.87
N LEU A 103 -0.24 -9.22 -4.44
CA LEU A 103 -0.98 -8.64 -5.55
C LEU A 103 -0.04 -8.37 -6.74
N PRO A 104 -0.57 -8.41 -7.97
CA PRO A 104 0.14 -7.91 -9.14
C PRO A 104 0.27 -6.38 -9.08
N ARG A 105 0.78 -5.77 -10.16
CA ARG A 105 0.91 -4.31 -10.30
C ARG A 105 -0.46 -3.66 -10.54
N VAL A 106 -1.29 -3.63 -9.51
CA VAL A 106 -2.65 -3.04 -9.53
C VAL A 106 -2.74 -1.84 -8.59
N PRO A 107 -3.65 -0.87 -8.85
CA PRO A 107 -3.79 0.34 -8.04
C PRO A 107 -4.03 0.08 -6.54
N GLU A 108 -4.78 -0.97 -6.22
CA GLU A 108 -5.16 -1.37 -4.86
C GLU A 108 -3.94 -1.69 -3.98
N TRP A 109 -2.82 -2.14 -4.57
CA TRP A 109 -1.59 -2.39 -3.83
C TRP A 109 -1.07 -1.09 -3.18
N TRP A 110 -1.15 0.04 -3.88
CA TRP A 110 -0.72 1.34 -3.37
C TRP A 110 -1.67 1.88 -2.30
N LEU A 111 -2.98 1.66 -2.48
CA LEU A 111 -3.97 2.00 -1.46
C LEU A 111 -3.73 1.23 -0.17
N LEU A 112 -3.52 -0.08 -0.25
CA LEU A 112 -3.24 -0.93 0.90
C LEU A 112 -1.96 -0.51 1.62
N ASN A 113 -0.89 -0.20 0.88
CA ASN A 113 0.37 0.22 1.46
C ASN A 113 0.20 1.50 2.31
N VAL A 114 -0.41 2.54 1.73
CA VAL A 114 -0.63 3.81 2.44
C VAL A 114 -1.63 3.63 3.58
N ALA A 115 -2.69 2.85 3.38
CA ALA A 115 -3.68 2.56 4.42
C ALA A 115 -3.07 1.85 5.62
N CYS A 116 -2.16 0.91 5.40
CA CYS A 116 -1.44 0.24 6.48
C CYS A 116 -0.56 1.22 7.25
N ILE A 117 0.15 2.11 6.55
CA ILE A 117 0.93 3.17 7.18
C ILE A 117 0.03 4.07 8.05
N ARG A 118 -1.16 4.46 7.55
CA ARG A 118 -2.14 5.26 8.31
C ARG A 118 -2.62 4.56 9.58
N ALA A 119 -2.99 3.29 9.46
CA ALA A 119 -3.54 2.48 10.55
C ALA A 119 -2.46 1.95 11.52
N GLY A 120 -1.17 2.14 11.22
CA GLY A 120 -0.07 1.56 11.98
C GLY A 120 -0.02 0.03 11.89
N ILE A 121 -0.51 -0.52 10.77
CA ILE A 121 -0.47 -1.95 10.44
C ILE A 121 0.84 -2.23 9.68
N VAL A 122 1.51 -3.32 10.01
CA VAL A 122 2.77 -3.74 9.37
C VAL A 122 2.45 -4.43 8.04
N PHE A 123 2.81 -3.77 6.94
CA PHE A 123 2.58 -4.26 5.58
C PHE A 123 3.72 -5.17 5.11
N PHE A 124 3.39 -6.43 4.79
CA PHE A 124 4.32 -7.41 4.22
C PHE A 124 3.98 -7.67 2.73
N PRO A 125 4.73 -7.08 1.78
CA PRO A 125 4.52 -7.37 0.37
C PRO A 125 5.07 -8.76 -0.01
N GLY A 126 4.34 -9.47 -0.86
CA GLY A 126 4.76 -10.73 -1.47
C GLY A 126 4.66 -10.70 -2.99
N THR A 127 5.55 -11.43 -3.68
CA THR A 127 5.50 -11.59 -5.14
C THR A 127 4.37 -12.53 -5.55
N SER A 128 3.76 -12.31 -6.71
CA SER A 128 2.72 -13.19 -7.25
C SER A 128 3.25 -14.55 -7.73
N GLN A 129 4.58 -14.77 -7.67
CA GLN A 129 5.22 -16.04 -8.04
C GLN A 129 5.33 -17.04 -6.88
N LEU A 130 4.85 -16.68 -5.69
CA LEU A 130 4.95 -17.55 -4.51
C LEU A 130 4.08 -18.80 -4.66
N THR A 131 4.64 -19.95 -4.28
CA THR A 131 3.91 -21.21 -4.21
C THR A 131 3.07 -21.29 -2.93
N ALA A 132 2.16 -22.26 -2.85
CA ALA A 132 1.38 -22.50 -1.62
C ALA A 132 2.29 -22.69 -0.38
N LYS A 133 3.39 -23.45 -0.52
CA LYS A 133 4.37 -23.65 0.57
C LYS A 133 5.03 -22.35 1.02
N ASP A 134 5.38 -21.51 0.06
CA ASP A 134 5.98 -20.20 0.32
C ASP A 134 5.04 -19.24 1.06
N ILE A 135 3.76 -19.28 0.71
CA ILE A 135 2.70 -18.49 1.34
C ILE A 135 2.51 -18.95 2.78
N LEU A 136 2.41 -20.26 3.01
CA LEU A 136 2.26 -20.83 4.35
C LEU A 136 3.43 -20.43 5.26
N TYR A 137 4.66 -20.58 4.77
CA TYR A 137 5.86 -20.20 5.51
C TYR A 137 5.81 -18.73 5.92
N ARG A 138 5.47 -17.83 4.99
CA ARG A 138 5.38 -16.38 5.26
C ARG A 138 4.27 -16.04 6.24
N LEU A 139 3.10 -16.67 6.12
CA LEU A 139 1.98 -16.47 7.06
C LEU A 139 2.37 -16.89 8.48
N GLN A 140 3.05 -18.02 8.63
CA GLN A 140 3.50 -18.52 9.93
C GLN A 140 4.63 -17.67 10.52
N ALA A 141 5.65 -17.36 9.72
CA ALA A 141 6.81 -16.57 10.17
C ALA A 141 6.40 -15.13 10.54
N SER A 142 5.53 -14.52 9.73
CA SER A 142 5.02 -13.18 10.00
C SER A 142 3.93 -13.17 11.08
N LYS A 143 3.27 -14.29 11.38
CA LYS A 143 2.06 -14.32 12.24
C LYS A 143 1.00 -13.32 11.74
N ALA A 144 0.86 -13.22 10.42
CA ALA A 144 -0.07 -12.27 9.80
C ALA A 144 -1.52 -12.61 10.17
N LYS A 145 -2.29 -11.56 10.47
CA LYS A 145 -3.72 -11.68 10.79
C LYS A 145 -4.62 -11.48 9.58
N CYS A 146 -4.10 -10.88 8.51
CA CYS A 146 -4.81 -10.72 7.26
C CYS A 146 -3.94 -11.07 6.06
N ILE A 147 -4.55 -11.61 5.01
CA ILE A 147 -3.93 -11.80 3.70
C ILE A 147 -4.78 -11.13 2.63
N VAL A 148 -4.12 -10.42 1.71
CA VAL A 148 -4.73 -9.85 0.52
C VAL A 148 -4.16 -10.53 -0.71
N THR A 149 -5.02 -11.02 -1.61
CA THR A 149 -4.60 -11.64 -2.86
C THR A 149 -5.59 -11.38 -4.00
N ASN A 150 -5.29 -11.85 -5.20
CA ASN A 150 -6.20 -11.85 -6.35
C ASN A 150 -6.87 -13.23 -6.55
N ASP A 151 -7.82 -13.27 -7.50
CA ASP A 151 -8.56 -14.49 -7.88
C ASP A 151 -7.65 -15.66 -8.30
N THR A 152 -6.53 -15.37 -8.95
CA THR A 152 -5.59 -16.39 -9.45
C THR A 152 -4.87 -17.13 -8.34
N LEU A 153 -4.47 -16.42 -7.28
CA LEU A 153 -3.70 -16.99 -6.16
C LEU A 153 -4.57 -17.40 -4.97
N ALA A 154 -5.83 -16.98 -4.92
CA ALA A 154 -6.77 -17.37 -3.87
C ALA A 154 -6.87 -18.91 -3.65
N PRO A 155 -6.89 -19.78 -4.68
CA PRO A 155 -6.87 -21.23 -4.48
C PRO A 155 -5.59 -21.72 -3.76
N ALA A 156 -4.44 -21.13 -4.08
CA ALA A 156 -3.17 -21.48 -3.44
C ALA A 156 -3.18 -21.07 -1.96
N VAL A 157 -3.75 -19.91 -1.62
CA VAL A 157 -3.94 -19.48 -0.23
C VAL A 157 -4.89 -20.42 0.51
N GLU A 158 -6.01 -20.80 -0.12
CA GLU A 158 -7.00 -21.71 0.47
C GLU A 158 -6.40 -23.07 0.85
N SER A 159 -5.54 -23.62 -0.02
CA SER A 159 -4.87 -24.88 0.23
C SER A 159 -4.01 -24.90 1.50
N VAL A 160 -3.65 -23.72 2.04
CA VAL A 160 -2.78 -23.59 3.21
C VAL A 160 -3.46 -22.96 4.43
N LEU A 161 -4.78 -22.71 4.37
CA LEU A 161 -5.53 -22.10 5.48
C LEU A 161 -5.51 -22.97 6.74
N SER A 162 -5.61 -24.30 6.59
CA SER A 162 -5.57 -25.23 7.72
C SER A 162 -4.25 -25.17 8.50
N GLY A 163 -3.15 -24.75 7.85
CA GLY A 163 -1.85 -24.56 8.47
C GLY A 163 -1.63 -23.18 9.12
N SER A 164 -2.54 -22.23 8.93
CA SER A 164 -2.39 -20.85 9.41
C SER A 164 -3.24 -20.60 10.66
N LYS A 165 -2.58 -20.50 11.82
CA LYS A 165 -3.25 -20.31 13.12
C LYS A 165 -3.56 -18.84 13.45
N PHE A 166 -2.89 -17.90 12.78
CA PHE A 166 -2.97 -16.47 13.12
C PHE A 166 -3.90 -15.69 12.19
N LEU A 167 -4.23 -16.25 11.03
CA LEU A 167 -5.02 -15.59 10.01
C LEU A 167 -6.48 -15.49 10.45
N LYS A 168 -7.00 -14.26 10.52
CA LYS A 168 -8.37 -13.96 10.92
C LYS A 168 -9.24 -13.55 9.74
N SER A 169 -8.67 -12.77 8.82
CA SER A 169 -9.39 -12.17 7.70
C SER A 169 -8.66 -12.39 6.39
N LYS A 170 -9.42 -12.44 5.30
CA LYS A 170 -8.92 -12.68 3.95
C LYS A 170 -9.60 -11.69 3.01
N LEU A 171 -8.80 -10.90 2.28
CA LEU A 171 -9.28 -9.92 1.31
C LEU A 171 -8.92 -10.37 -0.10
N ILE A 172 -9.86 -10.21 -1.02
CA ILE A 172 -9.66 -10.48 -2.44
C ILE A 172 -9.76 -9.19 -3.25
N VAL A 173 -8.80 -8.97 -4.14
CA VAL A 173 -8.80 -7.90 -5.14
C VAL A 173 -9.10 -8.54 -6.48
N GLY A 174 -10.34 -8.40 -6.94
CA GLY A 174 -10.89 -9.11 -8.09
C GLY A 174 -12.21 -8.52 -8.55
N GLN A 175 -12.75 -9.06 -9.64
CA GLN A 175 -14.09 -8.70 -10.13
C GLN A 175 -15.18 -9.61 -9.54
N GLY A 176 -14.80 -10.79 -9.06
CA GLY A 176 -15.73 -11.76 -8.48
C GLY A 176 -15.81 -11.66 -6.96
N SER A 177 -16.95 -12.05 -6.41
CA SER A 177 -17.07 -12.42 -5.00
C SER A 177 -16.63 -13.89 -4.83
N ARG A 178 -15.96 -14.18 -3.71
CA ARG A 178 -15.52 -15.53 -3.36
C ARG A 178 -15.97 -15.85 -1.94
N GLU A 179 -16.57 -17.01 -1.74
CA GLU A 179 -17.11 -17.39 -0.45
C GLU A 179 -16.03 -17.40 0.65
N GLY A 180 -16.33 -16.75 1.77
CA GLY A 180 -15.38 -16.61 2.89
C GLY A 180 -14.23 -15.64 2.62
N TRP A 181 -14.29 -14.82 1.57
CA TRP A 181 -13.37 -13.72 1.30
C TRP A 181 -14.11 -12.39 1.31
N LEU A 182 -13.48 -11.36 1.86
CA LEU A 182 -13.94 -9.99 1.79
C LEU A 182 -13.53 -9.40 0.44
N ASN A 183 -14.46 -8.84 -0.32
CA ASN A 183 -14.15 -8.17 -1.58
C ASN A 183 -13.65 -6.75 -1.32
N PHE A 184 -12.40 -6.46 -1.68
CA PHE A 184 -11.78 -5.17 -1.45
C PHE A 184 -12.49 -4.02 -2.17
N LYS A 185 -13.00 -4.25 -3.38
CA LYS A 185 -13.65 -3.19 -4.19
C LYS A 185 -15.05 -2.85 -3.68
N GLU A 186 -15.78 -3.84 -3.17
CA GLU A 186 -17.13 -3.62 -2.61
C GLU A 186 -17.09 -2.86 -1.28
N LEU A 187 -15.94 -2.86 -0.60
CA LEU A 187 -15.75 -2.21 0.70
C LEU A 187 -15.24 -0.76 0.60
N LEU A 188 -14.90 -0.26 -0.60
CA LEU A 188 -14.34 1.09 -0.84
C LEU A 188 -15.38 2.12 -1.32
#